data_AF-A0A924F8M3-F1
#
_entry.id   AF-A0A924F8M3-F1
#
_cell.length_a   1.000
_cell.length_b   1.000
_cell.length_c   1.000
_cell.angle_alpha   90.00
_cell.angle_beta   90.00
_cell.angle_gamma   90.00
#
_symmetry.space_group_name_H-M   'P 1'
#
loop_
_entity.id
_entity.type
_entity.pdbx_description
1 polymer ?
#
loop_
_entity_poly.entity_id
_entity_poly.type
_entity_poly.pdbx_seq_one_letter_code
_entity_poly.pdbx_strand_id
1 'polypeptide(L)'
;MNKDELLALRERLLAEITPLVIDNAGDGTDRFSLLMRVIQSGHATNDVYVRAYESAKSIEETPEKLDALMALLDEVEVDLSRAEDGETEAVGDEKATDLHQEPQPEPRQDETQHNGESHEPQEHHEYHDQ
;
A
#
# COMPACT_ATOMS: atom_id res chain seq x y z
N MET A 1 21.30 -21.04 21.14
CA MET A 1 20.40 -20.08 20.49
C MET A 1 19.85 -20.74 19.24
N ASN A 2 18.53 -20.79 19.06
CA ASN A 2 17.88 -21.37 17.88
C ASN A 2 17.63 -20.29 16.80
N LYS A 3 17.05 -20.68 15.65
CA LYS A 3 16.79 -19.76 14.53
C LYS A 3 15.87 -18.60 14.94
N ASP A 4 14.81 -18.89 15.68
CA ASP A 4 13.75 -17.92 16.00
C ASP A 4 14.22 -16.95 17.09
N GLU A 5 15.03 -17.42 18.03
CA GLU A 5 15.77 -16.59 18.99
C GLU A 5 16.76 -15.64 18.29
N LEU A 6 17.49 -16.12 17.27
CA LEU A 6 18.42 -15.29 16.48
C LEU A 6 17.68 -14.25 15.62
N LEU A 7 16.54 -14.62 15.01
CA LEU A 7 15.67 -13.67 14.32
C LEU A 7 15.16 -12.61 15.31
N ALA A 8 14.59 -13.01 16.46
CA ALA A 8 14.12 -12.07 17.48
C ALA A 8 15.21 -11.15 18.05
N LEU A 9 16.48 -11.58 18.04
CA LEU A 9 17.62 -10.72 18.36
C LEU A 9 17.95 -9.74 17.22
N ARG A 10 17.95 -10.19 15.95
CA ARG A 10 18.12 -9.33 14.77
C ARG A 10 17.09 -8.21 14.75
N GLU A 11 15.81 -8.51 14.99
CA GLU A 11 14.74 -7.50 15.03
C GLU A 11 15.01 -6.42 16.08
N ARG A 12 15.44 -6.80 17.29
CA ARG A 12 15.74 -5.86 18.39
C ARG A 12 16.96 -5.00 18.08
N LEU A 13 18.04 -5.62 17.60
CA LEU A 13 19.24 -4.89 17.21
C LEU A 13 18.95 -3.86 16.11
N LEU A 14 18.12 -4.20 15.12
CA LEU A 14 17.75 -3.27 14.05
C LEU A 14 16.80 -2.17 14.52
N ALA A 15 15.87 -2.47 15.44
CA ALA A 15 15.04 -1.45 16.09
C ALA A 15 15.86 -0.46 16.93
N GLU A 16 16.98 -0.89 17.53
CA GLU A 16 17.92 -0.01 18.25
C GLU A 16 18.88 0.74 17.32
N ILE A 17 19.38 0.09 16.25
CA ILE A 17 20.37 0.67 15.33
C ILE A 17 19.74 1.70 14.36
N THR A 18 18.59 1.40 13.78
CA THR A 18 18.03 2.21 12.68
C THR A 18 17.81 3.69 13.06
N PRO A 19 17.23 4.05 14.24
CA PRO A 19 17.15 5.44 14.68
C PRO A 19 18.53 6.10 14.83
N LEU A 20 19.49 5.39 15.45
CA LEU A 20 20.85 5.89 15.67
C LEU A 20 21.63 6.14 14.38
N VAL A 21 21.25 5.49 13.28
CA VAL A 21 21.83 5.68 11.94
C VAL A 21 21.11 6.80 11.17
N ILE A 22 19.78 6.90 11.28
CA ILE A 22 18.99 7.98 10.66
C ILE A 22 19.35 9.34 11.28
N ASP A 23 19.39 9.44 12.61
CA ASP A 23 19.74 10.68 13.33
C ASP A 23 21.25 10.97 13.36
N ASN A 24 22.07 10.14 12.71
CA ASN A 24 23.51 10.32 12.69
C ASN A 24 23.92 11.55 11.85
N ALA A 25 24.69 12.45 12.46
CA ALA A 25 25.21 13.68 11.85
C ALA A 25 26.69 13.58 11.42
N GLY A 26 27.22 12.37 11.26
CA GLY A 26 28.54 12.09 10.68
C GLY A 26 28.64 12.44 9.19
N ASP A 27 29.80 12.18 8.58
CA ASP A 27 30.01 12.44 7.16
C ASP A 27 29.16 11.54 6.24
N GLY A 28 29.04 11.94 4.97
CA GLY A 28 28.21 11.26 3.98
C GLY A 28 28.61 9.83 3.72
N THR A 29 29.91 9.49 3.78
CA THR A 29 30.45 8.17 3.43
C THR A 29 30.27 7.18 4.57
N ASP A 30 30.58 7.57 5.80
CA ASP A 30 30.34 6.75 6.99
C ASP A 30 28.83 6.55 7.22
N ARG A 31 28.02 7.62 7.09
CA ARG A 31 26.56 7.54 7.23
C ARG A 31 25.93 6.67 6.15
N PHE A 32 26.36 6.80 4.89
CA PHE A 32 25.94 5.92 3.80
C PHE A 32 26.30 4.46 4.08
N SER A 33 27.54 4.19 4.50
CA SER A 33 28.02 2.84 4.82
C SER A 33 27.24 2.16 5.96
N LEU A 34 26.72 2.94 6.92
CA LEU A 34 25.83 2.43 7.97
C LEU A 34 24.42 2.17 7.44
N LEU A 35 23.86 3.07 6.62
CA LEU A 35 22.53 2.92 6.03
C LEU A 35 22.45 1.71 5.07
N MET A 36 23.48 1.49 4.25
CA MET A 36 23.58 0.30 3.40
C MET A 36 23.56 -1.00 4.20
N ARG A 37 24.18 -1.05 5.39
CA ARG A 37 24.11 -2.23 6.27
C ARG A 37 22.71 -2.46 6.85
N VAL A 38 21.93 -1.40 7.08
CA VAL A 38 20.52 -1.53 7.48
C VAL A 38 19.68 -2.05 6.32
N ILE A 39 19.90 -1.56 5.10
CA ILE A 39 19.25 -2.06 3.87
C ILE A 39 19.54 -3.55 3.68
N GLN A 40 20.81 -3.91 3.56
CA GLN A 40 21.32 -5.27 3.38
C GLN A 40 20.94 -6.24 4.50
N SER A 41 20.56 -5.73 5.69
CA SER A 41 20.03 -6.57 6.76
C SER A 41 18.65 -7.16 6.45
N GLY A 42 17.95 -6.66 5.42
CA GLY A 42 16.59 -7.04 5.04
C GLY A 42 15.52 -6.34 5.89
N HIS A 43 15.76 -5.08 6.25
CA HIS A 43 14.86 -4.21 7.03
C HIS A 43 14.90 -2.76 6.54
N ALA A 44 15.10 -2.58 5.23
CA ALA A 44 14.99 -1.29 4.59
C ALA A 44 13.56 -0.74 4.72
N THR A 45 13.43 0.52 5.13
CA THR A 45 12.19 1.29 4.96
C THR A 45 12.40 2.35 3.90
N ASN A 46 11.31 2.95 3.40
CA ASN A 46 11.42 4.03 2.42
C ASN A 46 12.27 5.21 2.94
N ASP A 47 12.17 5.58 4.23
CA ASP A 47 13.03 6.60 4.83
C ASP A 47 14.51 6.16 4.84
N VAL A 48 14.83 4.91 5.18
CA VAL A 48 16.22 4.41 5.14
C VAL A 48 16.81 4.53 3.72
N TYR A 49 16.07 4.16 2.67
CA TYR A 49 16.49 4.35 1.28
C TYR A 49 16.68 5.84 0.93
N VAL A 50 15.75 6.71 1.33
CA VAL A 50 15.86 8.17 1.13
C VAL A 50 17.09 8.73 1.86
N ARG A 51 17.35 8.32 3.11
CA ARG A 51 18.52 8.74 3.88
C ARG A 51 19.83 8.24 3.26
N ALA A 52 19.83 7.04 2.68
CA ALA A 52 21.00 6.51 1.98
C ALA A 52 21.32 7.39 0.76
N TYR A 53 20.30 7.73 -0.03
CA TYR A 53 20.43 8.63 -1.18
C TYR A 53 20.85 10.06 -0.78
N GLU A 54 20.30 10.62 0.30
CA GLU A 54 20.76 11.91 0.87
C GLU A 54 22.25 11.87 1.24
N SER A 55 22.70 10.77 1.86
CA SER A 55 24.09 10.61 2.33
C SER A 55 25.06 10.37 1.18
N ALA A 56 24.72 9.51 0.23
CA ALA A 56 25.50 9.33 -1.00
C ALA A 56 25.63 10.65 -1.79
N LYS A 57 24.58 11.49 -1.80
CA LYS A 57 24.63 12.81 -2.44
C LYS A 57 25.48 13.85 -1.72
N SER A 58 25.76 13.70 -0.42
CA SER A 58 26.65 14.60 0.32
C SER A 58 28.13 14.24 0.23
N ILE A 59 28.47 13.07 -0.33
CA ILE A 59 29.85 12.72 -0.75
C ILE A 59 30.31 13.71 -1.83
N GLU A 60 31.59 14.08 -1.83
CA GLU A 60 32.19 14.95 -2.86
C GLU A 60 32.11 14.33 -4.26
N GLU A 61 32.17 15.16 -5.31
CA GLU A 61 32.10 14.74 -6.73
C GLU A 61 33.34 13.93 -7.15
N THR A 62 33.37 12.67 -6.74
CA THR A 62 34.48 11.72 -6.78
C THR A 62 33.98 10.35 -7.27
N PRO A 63 34.87 9.40 -7.63
CA PRO A 63 34.45 8.03 -7.95
C PRO A 63 33.66 7.35 -6.81
N GLU A 64 34.01 7.63 -5.55
CA GLU A 64 33.36 7.07 -4.35
C GLU A 64 31.86 7.41 -4.29
N LYS A 65 31.47 8.59 -4.80
CA LYS A 65 30.07 9.00 -4.94
C LYS A 65 29.32 8.19 -5.99
N LEU A 66 29.96 7.88 -7.11
CA LEU A 66 29.38 7.03 -8.15
C LEU A 66 29.23 5.60 -7.63
N ASP A 67 30.25 5.05 -6.98
CA ASP A 67 30.23 3.71 -6.39
C ASP A 67 29.12 3.60 -5.31
N ALA A 68 28.94 4.63 -4.47
CA ALA A 68 27.85 4.69 -3.50
C ALA A 68 26.45 4.74 -4.17
N LEU A 69 26.28 5.56 -5.21
CA LEU A 69 25.00 5.66 -5.92
C LEU A 69 24.66 4.38 -6.71
N MET A 70 25.67 3.71 -7.28
CA MET A 70 25.51 2.40 -7.93
C MET A 70 25.13 1.32 -6.90
N ALA A 71 25.86 1.20 -5.79
CA ALA A 71 25.55 0.21 -4.75
C ALA A 71 24.14 0.39 -4.16
N LEU A 72 23.66 1.64 -4.04
CA LEU A 72 22.28 1.91 -3.62
C LEU A 72 21.24 1.54 -4.68
N LEU A 73 21.55 1.74 -5.97
CA LEU A 73 20.70 1.32 -7.07
C LEU A 73 20.57 -0.22 -7.12
N ASP A 74 21.67 -0.94 -6.97
CA ASP A 74 21.70 -2.41 -6.96
C ASP A 74 20.74 -3.00 -5.89
N GLU A 75 20.76 -2.48 -4.66
CA GLU A 75 19.83 -2.92 -3.59
C GLU A 75 18.37 -2.54 -3.90
N VAL A 76 18.12 -1.39 -4.54
CA VAL A 76 16.77 -0.98 -4.96
C VAL A 76 16.23 -1.89 -6.07
N GLU A 77 17.03 -2.27 -7.07
CA GLU A 77 16.64 -3.24 -8.10
C GLU A 77 16.39 -4.64 -7.50
N VAL A 78 17.18 -5.03 -6.49
CA VAL A 78 16.97 -6.27 -5.74
C VAL A 78 15.65 -6.28 -4.96
N ASP A 79 15.27 -5.20 -4.28
CA ASP A 79 13.98 -5.14 -3.57
C ASP A 79 12.78 -4.90 -4.50
N LEU A 80 12.96 -4.24 -5.65
CA LEU A 80 11.92 -4.13 -6.69
C LEU A 80 11.60 -5.49 -7.31
N SER A 81 12.60 -6.28 -7.71
CA SER A 81 12.36 -7.61 -8.28
C SER A 81 11.65 -8.56 -7.30
N ARG A 82 11.96 -8.48 -5.99
CA ARG A 82 11.23 -9.20 -4.93
C ARG A 82 9.77 -8.77 -4.79
N ALA A 83 9.45 -7.51 -5.06
CA ALA A 83 8.08 -7.02 -5.05
C ALA A 83 7.30 -7.52 -6.28
N GLU A 84 7.89 -7.44 -7.47
CA GLU A 84 7.30 -7.92 -8.73
C GLU A 84 7.00 -9.42 -8.71
N ASP A 85 7.93 -10.26 -8.23
CA ASP A 85 7.70 -11.70 -8.02
C ASP A 85 6.53 -11.96 -7.06
N GLY A 86 6.33 -11.08 -6.07
CA GLY A 86 5.31 -11.18 -5.03
C GLY A 86 3.87 -10.85 -5.46
N GLU A 87 3.65 -10.18 -6.59
CA GLU A 87 2.30 -9.78 -7.05
C GLU A 87 1.56 -10.89 -7.83
N THR A 88 2.15 -12.08 -8.01
CA THR A 88 1.63 -13.12 -8.92
C THR A 88 0.59 -14.09 -8.32
N GLU A 89 0.33 -14.06 -7.01
CA GLU A 89 -0.64 -14.94 -6.30
C GLU A 89 -1.97 -14.21 -5.96
N ALA A 90 -2.62 -13.57 -6.95
CA ALA A 90 -3.78 -12.69 -6.69
C ALA A 90 -4.98 -12.74 -7.67
N VAL A 91 -5.02 -13.64 -8.67
CA VAL A 91 -6.21 -13.81 -9.55
C VAL A 91 -6.43 -15.29 -9.87
N GLY A 92 -7.62 -15.85 -9.58
CA GLY A 92 -7.82 -17.30 -9.78
C GLY A 92 -9.19 -17.94 -9.53
N ASP A 93 -10.31 -17.21 -9.41
CA ASP A 93 -11.65 -17.83 -9.44
C ASP A 93 -12.59 -17.08 -10.40
N GLU A 94 -12.48 -17.43 -11.69
CA GLU A 94 -13.46 -17.02 -12.70
C GLU A 94 -14.66 -17.98 -12.69
N LYS A 95 -15.85 -17.47 -12.34
CA LYS A 95 -17.09 -18.09 -12.81
C LYS A 95 -18.22 -17.12 -13.12
N ALA A 96 -18.05 -16.41 -14.24
CA ALA A 96 -19.17 -15.78 -14.94
C ALA A 96 -20.04 -16.84 -15.66
N THR A 97 -21.27 -16.44 -16.02
CA THR A 97 -22.27 -17.20 -16.81
C THR A 97 -22.84 -18.49 -16.18
N ASP A 98 -24.12 -18.44 -15.82
CA ASP A 98 -25.17 -18.98 -16.70
C ASP A 98 -26.38 -18.02 -16.70
N LEU A 99 -27.28 -18.13 -17.70
CA LEU A 99 -28.50 -17.33 -17.83
C LEU A 99 -29.76 -18.12 -17.41
N HIS A 100 -30.90 -17.42 -17.39
CA HIS A 100 -32.30 -17.88 -17.28
C HIS A 100 -32.93 -17.87 -15.88
N GLN A 101 -33.67 -16.80 -15.59
CA GLN A 101 -35.15 -16.88 -15.62
C GLN A 101 -35.82 -15.49 -15.62
N GLU A 102 -36.63 -15.22 -16.65
CA GLU A 102 -37.72 -14.24 -16.57
C GLU A 102 -38.91 -14.83 -15.78
N PRO A 103 -39.57 -14.07 -14.91
CA PRO A 103 -40.94 -14.33 -14.50
C PRO A 103 -41.93 -13.53 -15.37
N GLN A 104 -42.59 -14.22 -16.32
CA GLN A 104 -43.72 -13.70 -17.10
C GLN A 104 -45.05 -13.74 -16.29
N PRO A 105 -46.13 -13.01 -16.68
CA PRO A 105 -47.06 -12.39 -15.72
C PRO A 105 -48.45 -13.07 -15.54
N GLU A 106 -49.12 -12.67 -14.44
CA GLU A 106 -50.60 -12.58 -14.17
C GLU A 106 -51.52 -13.81 -14.42
N PRO A 107 -52.51 -14.09 -13.53
CA PRO A 107 -53.74 -13.27 -13.48
C PRO A 107 -54.33 -13.01 -12.06
N ARG A 108 -55.53 -12.40 -12.04
CA ARG A 108 -56.17 -11.68 -10.92
C ARG A 108 -57.36 -12.44 -10.28
N GLN A 109 -58.10 -11.71 -9.41
CA GLN A 109 -59.50 -11.88 -8.96
C GLN A 109 -59.70 -12.72 -7.67
N ASP A 110 -60.57 -12.35 -6.71
CA ASP A 110 -61.35 -11.10 -6.56
C ASP A 110 -61.87 -10.84 -5.11
N GLU A 111 -62.44 -9.64 -4.89
CA GLU A 111 -63.43 -9.23 -3.85
C GLU A 111 -63.13 -9.43 -2.33
N THR A 112 -63.67 -8.69 -1.34
CA THR A 112 -64.20 -7.31 -1.11
C THR A 112 -64.03 -7.03 0.43
N GLN A 113 -64.50 -6.00 1.17
CA GLN A 113 -65.37 -4.82 0.98
C GLN A 113 -65.17 -3.80 2.14
N HIS A 114 -65.33 -2.48 1.90
CA HIS A 114 -65.67 -1.40 2.87
C HIS A 114 -64.79 -1.17 4.14
N ASN A 115 -64.57 0.03 4.69
CA ASN A 115 -64.94 1.43 4.39
C ASN A 115 -63.67 2.30 4.46
N GLY A 116 -63.60 3.53 3.96
CA GLY A 116 -64.63 4.33 3.29
C GLY A 116 -64.86 5.69 3.96
N GLU A 117 -64.03 6.69 3.63
CA GLU A 117 -64.39 8.11 3.77
C GLU A 117 -63.60 8.93 2.74
N SER A 118 -64.29 9.79 1.99
CA SER A 118 -63.70 10.69 0.99
C SER A 118 -63.57 12.10 1.56
N HIS A 119 -62.57 12.87 1.13
CA HIS A 119 -62.78 14.20 0.51
C HIS A 119 -61.49 14.72 -0.15
N GLU A 120 -61.62 15.04 -1.43
CA GLU A 120 -60.70 15.82 -2.28
C GLU A 120 -61.21 17.30 -2.31
N PRO A 121 -60.61 18.28 -3.04
CA PRO A 121 -59.33 18.30 -3.79
C PRO A 121 -58.53 19.64 -3.63
N GLN A 122 -57.60 19.93 -4.57
CA GLN A 122 -57.24 21.28 -5.10
C GLN A 122 -56.42 22.26 -4.19
N GLU A 123 -55.45 23.11 -4.63
CA GLU A 123 -54.89 23.46 -5.97
C GLU A 123 -53.35 23.75 -5.98
N HIS A 124 -52.79 23.63 -7.19
CA HIS A 124 -51.66 24.31 -7.87
C HIS A 124 -50.64 25.27 -7.19
N HIS A 125 -49.39 25.06 -7.66
CA HIS A 125 -48.28 25.98 -8.05
C HIS A 125 -46.97 25.76 -7.27
N GLU A 126 -45.83 25.39 -7.88
CA GLU A 126 -45.03 25.96 -8.99
C GLU A 126 -44.11 27.14 -8.62
N TYR A 127 -42.79 26.87 -8.63
CA TYR A 127 -41.67 27.80 -8.82
C TYR A 127 -41.46 28.90 -7.73
N HIS A 128 -40.30 29.57 -7.60
CA HIS A 128 -39.03 29.54 -8.35
C HIS A 128 -37.83 29.84 -7.40
N ASP A 129 -36.59 29.73 -7.90
CA ASP A 129 -35.34 30.11 -7.21
C ASP A 129 -35.26 31.56 -6.71
N GLN A 130 -34.66 31.74 -5.52
CA GLN A 130 -33.48 32.60 -5.29
C GLN A 130 -32.83 32.37 -3.92
#